data_AF-A0A495YKL8-F1
#
_entry.id   AF-A0A495YKL8-F1
#
_cell.length_a   1.000
_cell.length_b   1.000
_cell.length_c   1.000
_cell.angle_alpha   90.00
_cell.angle_beta   90.00
_cell.angle_gamma   90.00
#
_symmetry.space_group_name_H-M   'P 1'
#
loop_
_entity.id
_entity.type
_entity.pdbx_description
1 polymer ?
#
loop_
_entity_poly.entity_id
_entity_poly.type
_entity_poly.pdbx_seq_one_letter_code
_entity_poly.pdbx_strand_id
1 'polypeptide(L)'
;MFEAFSVSLFRRVAADLRRARRPAPRWRPAGFTLIELMIVLAIVGVIAAYAIPAYQDYLARSRVGEGLALASSARLAVADNAASGAGLDGGYSPPAATRNVESVVIDGDTGQITVTFTSRVAAAGANTLVLVPSAPDKADTPTARVALKKGVMQAGAIAWECFAAGKTASSLPAPGAGPLPADAATLPAKYAPAECRA
;
A
#
# COMPACT_ATOMS: atom_id res chain seq x y z
N MET A 1 -80.57 1.82 -36.70
CA MET A 1 -81.01 3.00 -35.91
C MET A 1 -80.37 2.98 -34.51
N PHE A 2 -79.05 2.77 -34.41
CA PHE A 2 -78.35 2.62 -33.12
C PHE A 2 -76.89 3.15 -33.17
N GLU A 3 -76.58 4.06 -34.11
CA GLU A 3 -75.20 4.53 -34.35
C GLU A 3 -75.01 6.06 -34.17
N ALA A 4 -76.06 6.82 -33.83
CA ALA A 4 -75.99 8.29 -33.81
C ALA A 4 -75.88 8.94 -32.41
N PHE A 5 -76.04 8.17 -31.31
CA PHE A 5 -76.04 8.73 -29.95
C PHE A 5 -74.67 8.67 -29.23
N SER A 6 -73.66 8.02 -29.81
CA SER A 6 -72.36 7.77 -29.13
C SER A 6 -71.36 8.93 -29.27
N VAL A 7 -71.35 9.64 -30.41
CA VAL A 7 -70.29 10.62 -30.74
C VAL A 7 -70.47 11.97 -30.01
N SER A 8 -71.71 12.37 -29.72
CA SER A 8 -72.00 13.64 -29.04
C SER A 8 -71.72 13.60 -27.53
N LEU A 9 -71.86 12.42 -26.90
CA LEU A 9 -71.55 12.20 -25.48
C LEU A 9 -70.03 12.14 -25.25
N PHE A 10 -69.28 11.45 -26.11
CA PHE A 10 -67.82 11.38 -26.03
C PHE A 10 -67.13 12.74 -26.23
N ARG A 11 -67.69 13.62 -27.09
CA ARG A 11 -67.18 14.98 -27.26
C ARG A 11 -67.38 15.88 -26.02
N ARG A 12 -68.44 15.65 -25.23
CA ARG A 12 -68.66 16.39 -23.97
C ARG A 12 -67.68 15.96 -22.87
N VAL A 13 -67.43 14.65 -22.73
CA VAL A 13 -66.47 14.13 -21.73
C VAL A 13 -65.02 14.55 -22.05
N ALA A 14 -64.61 14.55 -23.32
CA ALA A 14 -63.28 15.02 -23.73
C ALA A 14 -63.11 16.56 -23.60
N ALA A 15 -64.20 17.33 -23.60
CA ALA A 15 -64.17 18.77 -23.33
C ALA A 15 -64.00 19.06 -21.83
N ASP A 16 -64.57 18.25 -20.94
CA ASP A 16 -64.45 18.39 -19.49
C ASP A 16 -63.07 17.98 -18.95
N LEU A 17 -62.43 16.96 -19.52
CA LEU A 17 -61.08 16.54 -19.08
C LEU A 17 -59.97 17.54 -19.42
N ARG A 18 -60.23 18.50 -20.33
CA ARG A 18 -59.30 19.62 -20.60
C ARG A 18 -59.35 20.72 -19.54
N ARG A 19 -60.34 20.70 -18.65
CA ARG A 19 -60.57 21.77 -17.66
C ARG A 19 -59.97 21.48 -16.28
N ALA A 20 -59.37 20.30 -16.08
CA ALA A 20 -58.85 19.85 -14.79
C ALA A 20 -57.31 19.74 -14.70
N ARG A 21 -56.55 20.21 -15.69
CA ARG A 21 -55.08 20.24 -15.59
C ARG A 21 -54.64 21.50 -14.84
N ARG A 22 -54.78 21.48 -13.51
CA ARG A 22 -54.17 22.50 -12.64
C ARG A 22 -52.65 22.45 -12.85
N PRO A 23 -51.99 23.57 -13.21
CA PRO A 23 -50.54 23.60 -13.33
C PRO A 23 -49.95 23.26 -11.96
N ALA A 24 -49.05 22.28 -11.91
CA ALA A 24 -48.30 21.98 -10.70
C ALA A 24 -47.56 23.25 -10.26
N PRO A 25 -47.58 23.61 -8.96
CA PRO A 25 -46.87 24.78 -8.48
C PRO A 25 -45.39 24.63 -8.86
N ARG A 26 -44.87 25.64 -9.56
CA ARG A 26 -43.46 25.73 -9.89
C ARG A 26 -42.74 26.12 -8.61
N TRP A 27 -42.23 25.13 -7.88
CA TRP A 27 -41.33 25.38 -6.76
C TRP A 27 -40.12 26.10 -7.33
N ARG A 28 -40.00 27.40 -7.03
CA ARG A 28 -38.80 28.15 -7.34
C ARG A 28 -37.67 27.48 -6.55
N PRO A 29 -36.56 27.05 -7.19
CA PRO A 29 -35.43 26.55 -6.44
C PRO A 29 -34.95 27.66 -5.50
N ALA A 30 -35.01 27.40 -4.20
CA ALA A 30 -34.41 28.27 -3.20
C ALA A 30 -32.88 28.23 -3.42
N GLY A 31 -32.25 29.39 -3.55
CA GLY A 31 -30.79 29.48 -3.62
C GLY A 31 -30.16 29.15 -2.26
N PHE A 32 -28.95 28.60 -2.28
CA PHE A 32 -28.12 28.46 -1.08
C PHE A 32 -27.77 29.84 -0.52
N THR A 33 -27.84 29.99 0.80
CA THR A 33 -27.42 31.22 1.48
C THR A 33 -25.90 31.24 1.64
N LEU A 34 -25.30 32.44 1.69
CA LEU A 34 -23.87 32.60 1.99
C LEU A 34 -23.51 32.02 3.37
N ILE A 35 -24.41 32.14 4.34
CA ILE A 35 -24.20 31.61 5.68
C ILE A 35 -24.18 30.08 5.72
N GLU A 36 -25.05 29.41 4.94
CA GLU A 36 -25.00 27.94 4.80
C GLU A 36 -23.68 27.48 4.20
N LEU A 37 -23.19 28.17 3.16
CA LEU A 37 -21.91 27.83 2.54
C LEU A 37 -20.75 28.02 3.51
N MET A 38 -20.75 29.10 4.30
CA MET A 38 -19.69 29.36 5.29
C MET A 38 -19.63 28.27 6.36
N ILE A 39 -20.77 27.81 6.86
CA ILE A 39 -20.82 26.74 7.86
C ILE A 39 -20.31 25.42 7.25
N VAL A 40 -20.72 25.09 6.03
CA VAL A 40 -20.26 23.88 5.33
C VAL A 40 -18.75 23.90 5.15
N LEU A 41 -18.18 25.02 4.69
CA LEU A 41 -16.73 25.16 4.51
C LEU A 41 -15.98 25.08 5.85
N ALA A 42 -16.55 25.62 6.93
CA ALA A 42 -15.97 25.52 8.26
C ALA A 42 -15.85 24.05 8.72
N ILE A 43 -16.92 23.26 8.55
CA ILE A 43 -16.92 21.83 8.92
C ILE A 43 -15.96 21.03 8.04
N VAL A 44 -16.00 21.23 6.72
CA VAL A 44 -15.10 20.54 5.78
C VAL A 44 -13.64 20.88 6.07
N GLY A 45 -13.32 22.13 6.42
CA GLY A 45 -11.97 22.55 6.78
C GLY A 45 -11.41 21.79 7.99
N VAL A 46 -12.23 21.63 9.04
CA VAL A 46 -11.83 20.87 10.25
C VAL A 46 -11.58 19.40 9.92
N ILE A 47 -12.46 18.76 9.15
CA ILE A 47 -12.31 17.35 8.76
C ILE A 47 -11.07 17.17 7.87
N ALA A 48 -10.88 18.05 6.88
CA ALA A 48 -9.78 17.97 5.92
C ALA A 48 -8.41 18.09 6.60
N ALA A 49 -8.28 18.93 7.63
CA ALA A 49 -7.04 19.10 8.38
C ALA A 49 -6.53 17.78 9.00
N TYR A 50 -7.42 16.90 9.44
CA TYR A 50 -7.06 15.58 9.96
C TYR A 50 -7.04 14.50 8.86
N ALA A 51 -8.01 14.52 7.95
CA ALA A 51 -8.18 13.49 6.93
C ALA A 51 -7.04 13.48 5.90
N ILE A 52 -6.53 14.65 5.49
CA ILE A 52 -5.49 14.74 4.46
C ILE A 52 -4.18 14.08 4.93
N PRO A 53 -3.60 14.42 6.09
CA PRO A 53 -2.38 13.74 6.58
C PRO A 53 -2.58 12.24 6.77
N ALA A 54 -3.72 11.81 7.32
CA ALA A 54 -4.01 10.39 7.52
C ALA A 54 -4.10 9.62 6.18
N TYR A 55 -4.72 10.22 5.16
CA TYR A 55 -4.81 9.63 3.83
C TYR A 55 -3.44 9.58 3.13
N GLN A 56 -2.60 10.60 3.30
CA GLN A 56 -1.23 10.58 2.80
C GLN A 56 -0.41 9.44 3.42
N ASP A 57 -0.55 9.21 4.73
CA ASP A 57 0.12 8.10 5.41
C ASP A 57 -0.37 6.73 4.91
N TYR A 58 -1.65 6.60 4.57
CA TYR A 58 -2.19 5.39 3.93
C TYR A 58 -1.59 5.15 2.53
N LEU A 59 -1.53 6.20 1.71
CA LEU A 59 -0.90 6.11 0.39
C LEU A 59 0.59 5.73 0.49
N ALA A 60 1.31 6.27 1.46
CA ALA A 60 2.71 5.92 1.70
C ALA A 60 2.86 4.41 2.03
N ARG A 61 2.03 3.85 2.92
CA ARG A 61 2.02 2.39 3.22
C ARG A 61 1.73 1.53 1.98
N SER A 62 0.76 1.95 1.16
CA SER A 62 0.44 1.23 -0.08
C SER A 62 1.63 1.20 -1.05
N ARG A 63 2.36 2.31 -1.17
CA ARG A 63 3.60 2.41 -1.97
C ARG A 63 4.73 1.55 -1.42
N VAL A 64 4.84 1.40 -0.09
CA VAL A 64 5.83 0.49 0.51
C VAL A 64 5.58 -0.96 0.11
N GLY A 65 4.30 -1.37 -0.03
CA GLY A 65 3.93 -2.68 -0.55
C GLY A 65 4.45 -2.95 -1.97
N GLU A 66 4.49 -1.94 -2.83
CA GLU A 66 5.10 -2.05 -4.17
C GLU A 66 6.60 -2.38 -4.08
N GLY A 67 7.34 -1.70 -3.19
CA GLY A 67 8.76 -1.99 -2.99
C GLY A 67 9.03 -3.40 -2.50
N LEU A 68 8.19 -3.92 -1.60
CA LEU A 68 8.28 -5.32 -1.17
C LEU A 68 7.97 -6.31 -2.30
N ALA A 69 7.01 -5.99 -3.17
CA ALA A 69 6.70 -6.80 -4.34
C ALA A 69 7.90 -6.84 -5.32
N LEU A 70 8.55 -5.69 -5.56
CA LEU A 70 9.77 -5.62 -6.39
C LEU A 70 10.95 -6.38 -5.76
N ALA A 71 11.08 -6.34 -4.44
CA ALA A 71 12.10 -7.06 -3.69
C ALA A 71 11.95 -8.59 -3.73
N SER A 72 10.81 -9.14 -4.18
CA SER A 72 10.61 -10.59 -4.31
C SER A 72 11.64 -11.24 -5.25
N SER A 73 11.97 -10.57 -6.36
CA SER A 73 12.99 -11.02 -7.32
C SER A 73 14.39 -11.08 -6.68
N ALA A 74 14.73 -10.10 -5.84
CA ALA A 74 15.98 -10.08 -5.08
C ALA A 74 16.02 -11.20 -4.04
N ARG A 75 14.91 -11.46 -3.33
CA ARG A 75 14.83 -12.57 -2.36
C ARG A 75 15.10 -13.92 -3.01
N LEU A 76 14.55 -14.15 -4.21
CA LEU A 76 14.77 -15.37 -4.97
C LEU A 76 16.24 -15.50 -5.39
N ALA A 77 16.82 -14.43 -5.95
CA ALA A 77 18.23 -14.43 -6.35
C ALA A 77 19.17 -14.74 -5.16
N VAL A 78 18.96 -14.08 -4.02
CA VAL A 78 19.73 -14.37 -2.79
C VAL A 78 19.55 -15.82 -2.35
N ALA A 79 18.33 -16.36 -2.43
CA ALA A 79 18.05 -17.73 -2.00
C ALA A 79 18.74 -18.78 -2.88
N ASP A 80 18.67 -18.62 -4.21
CA ASP A 80 19.30 -19.53 -5.17
C ASP A 80 20.83 -19.49 -5.05
N ASN A 81 21.40 -18.28 -4.90
CA ASN A 81 22.84 -18.10 -4.73
C ASN A 81 23.35 -18.65 -3.40
N ALA A 82 22.59 -18.45 -2.32
CA ALA A 82 22.89 -19.01 -1.01
C ALA A 82 22.86 -20.55 -1.01
N ALA A 83 21.93 -21.16 -1.74
CA ALA A 83 21.87 -22.61 -1.91
C ALA A 83 22.99 -23.17 -2.79
N SER A 84 23.58 -22.35 -3.66
CA SER A 84 24.66 -22.74 -4.57
C SER A 84 26.06 -22.35 -4.06
N GLY A 85 26.15 -21.59 -2.97
CA GLY A 85 27.42 -21.05 -2.47
C GLY A 85 28.06 -20.02 -3.41
N ALA A 86 27.26 -19.31 -4.20
CA ALA A 86 27.73 -18.25 -5.10
C ALA A 86 27.85 -16.89 -4.39
N GLY A 87 28.17 -15.83 -5.15
CA GLY A 87 27.95 -14.45 -4.69
C GLY A 87 26.46 -14.19 -4.52
N LEU A 88 26.04 -13.58 -3.41
CA LEU A 88 24.62 -13.53 -3.02
C LEU A 88 23.79 -12.62 -3.95
N ASP A 89 24.43 -11.71 -4.67
CA ASP A 89 23.89 -10.82 -5.70
C ASP A 89 24.05 -11.38 -7.13
N GLY A 90 24.64 -12.57 -7.30
CA GLY A 90 24.96 -13.16 -8.59
C GLY A 90 23.74 -13.29 -9.50
N GLY A 91 23.86 -12.80 -10.74
CA GLY A 91 22.80 -12.90 -11.75
C GLY A 91 21.57 -12.02 -11.48
N TYR A 92 21.54 -11.27 -10.38
CA TYR A 92 20.47 -10.34 -10.08
C TYR A 92 20.55 -9.11 -10.98
N SER A 93 19.44 -8.81 -11.66
CA SER A 93 19.26 -7.56 -12.38
C SER A 93 18.22 -6.72 -11.61
N PRO A 94 18.62 -5.58 -11.02
CA PRO A 94 17.70 -4.71 -10.32
C PRO A 94 16.52 -4.29 -11.21
N PRO A 95 15.28 -4.28 -10.68
CA PRO A 95 14.15 -3.76 -11.41
C PRO A 95 14.38 -2.27 -11.74
N ALA A 96 13.82 -1.83 -12.86
CA ALA A 96 13.82 -0.42 -13.20
C ALA A 96 13.11 0.40 -12.11
N ALA A 97 13.63 1.59 -11.83
CA ALA A 97 13.01 2.52 -10.88
C ALA A 97 11.56 2.83 -11.29
N THR A 98 10.69 2.92 -10.30
CA THR A 98 9.29 3.31 -10.49
C THR A 98 9.07 4.72 -9.93
N ARG A 99 7.81 5.18 -9.93
CA ARG A 99 7.48 6.46 -9.29
C ARG A 99 7.66 6.41 -7.77
N ASN A 100 7.59 5.23 -7.17
CA ASN A 100 7.56 5.05 -5.72
C ASN A 100 8.84 4.39 -5.17
N VAL A 101 9.56 3.65 -6.01
CA VAL A 101 10.79 2.93 -5.64
C VAL A 101 11.93 3.43 -6.50
N GLU A 102 12.99 3.90 -5.86
CA GLU A 102 14.19 4.40 -6.50
C GLU A 102 15.14 3.26 -6.85
N SER A 103 15.35 2.32 -5.93
CA SER A 103 16.23 1.17 -6.15
C SER A 103 15.90 -0.01 -5.24
N VAL A 104 16.30 -1.20 -5.69
CA VAL A 104 16.36 -2.42 -4.89
C VAL A 104 17.76 -2.99 -5.10
N VAL A 105 18.54 -3.07 -4.03
CA VAL A 105 19.95 -3.48 -4.08
C VAL A 105 20.18 -4.63 -3.12
N ILE A 106 20.95 -5.63 -3.56
CA ILE A 106 21.44 -6.73 -2.74
C ILE A 106 22.88 -6.38 -2.32
N ASP A 107 23.17 -6.50 -1.03
CA ASP A 107 24.55 -6.56 -0.54
C ASP A 107 25.13 -7.94 -0.89
N GLY A 108 26.14 -7.98 -1.76
CA GLY A 108 26.67 -9.24 -2.30
C GLY A 108 27.39 -10.14 -1.28
N ASP A 109 27.75 -9.60 -0.11
CA ASP A 109 28.48 -10.33 0.93
C ASP A 109 27.53 -10.95 1.98
N THR A 110 26.45 -10.25 2.32
CA THR A 110 25.47 -10.62 3.35
C THR A 110 24.11 -11.06 2.81
N GLY A 111 23.80 -10.73 1.55
CA GLY A 111 22.49 -10.96 0.93
C GLY A 111 21.39 -10.01 1.42
N GLN A 112 21.75 -9.01 2.23
CA GLN A 112 20.81 -7.99 2.69
C GLN A 112 20.21 -7.25 1.49
N ILE A 113 18.89 -7.06 1.50
CA ILE A 113 18.20 -6.30 0.46
C ILE A 113 17.81 -4.94 1.02
N THR A 114 18.26 -3.88 0.38
CA THR A 114 17.86 -2.51 0.69
C THR A 114 16.91 -2.01 -0.39
N VAL A 115 15.69 -1.68 0.00
CA VAL A 115 14.70 -1.00 -0.84
C VAL A 115 14.73 0.48 -0.53
N THR A 116 15.05 1.30 -1.53
CA THR A 116 15.05 2.77 -1.41
C THR A 116 13.80 3.31 -2.08
N PHE A 117 12.98 4.04 -1.34
CA PHE A 117 11.76 4.66 -1.85
C PHE A 117 11.98 6.10 -2.31
N THR A 118 11.13 6.60 -3.19
CA THR A 118 11.19 8.02 -3.58
C THR A 118 10.60 8.94 -2.51
N SER A 119 10.75 10.25 -2.68
CA SER A 119 10.15 11.29 -1.83
C SER A 119 8.61 11.24 -1.73
N ARG A 120 7.94 10.44 -2.58
CA ARG A 120 6.50 10.16 -2.48
C ARG A 120 6.16 9.30 -1.28
N VAL A 121 7.10 8.53 -0.74
CA VAL A 121 6.87 7.67 0.43
C VAL A 121 7.38 8.35 1.70
N ALA A 122 8.63 8.79 1.70
CA ALA A 122 9.26 9.47 2.81
C ALA A 122 10.42 10.36 2.32
N ALA A 123 10.83 11.33 3.13
CA ALA A 123 11.94 12.22 2.79
C ALA A 123 13.24 11.44 2.52
N ALA A 124 14.12 11.98 1.67
CA ALA A 124 15.43 11.39 1.43
C ALA A 124 16.21 11.26 2.76
N GLY A 125 16.84 10.10 2.96
CA GLY A 125 17.50 9.75 4.22
C GLY A 125 16.58 9.11 5.26
N ALA A 126 15.26 9.13 5.05
CA ALA A 126 14.24 8.45 5.86
C ALA A 126 13.39 7.49 5.00
N ASN A 127 13.97 6.94 3.94
CA ASN A 127 13.27 6.28 2.83
C ASN A 127 13.79 4.86 2.54
N THR A 128 14.53 4.22 3.45
CA THR A 128 15.05 2.87 3.23
C THR A 128 14.35 1.83 4.11
N LEU A 129 13.95 0.72 3.51
CA LEU A 129 13.48 -0.49 4.18
C LEU A 129 14.47 -1.61 3.91
N VAL A 130 14.85 -2.35 4.94
CA VAL A 130 15.91 -3.36 4.84
C VAL A 130 15.34 -4.74 5.14
N LEU A 131 15.68 -5.71 4.30
CA LEU A 131 15.34 -7.12 4.46
C LEU A 131 16.62 -7.90 4.69
N VAL A 132 16.73 -8.55 5.84
CA VAL A 132 17.92 -9.30 6.24
C VAL A 132 17.63 -10.79 6.12
N PRO A 133 18.36 -11.53 5.25
CA PRO A 133 18.24 -12.98 5.21
C PRO A 133 19.01 -13.62 6.37
N SER A 134 18.58 -14.80 6.75
CA SER A 134 19.27 -15.64 7.71
C SER A 134 19.07 -17.12 7.38
N ALA A 135 20.08 -17.93 7.64
CA ALA A 135 19.98 -19.38 7.52
C ALA A 135 19.94 -19.99 8.93
N PRO A 136 19.36 -21.18 9.12
CA PRO A 136 19.60 -21.95 10.34
C PRO A 136 21.08 -22.34 10.45
N ASP A 137 21.58 -22.45 11.67
CA ASP A 137 22.92 -23.00 11.97
C ASP A 137 23.06 -24.48 11.57
N LYS A 138 21.95 -25.22 11.61
CA LYS A 138 21.85 -26.63 11.23
C LYS A 138 20.57 -26.86 10.44
N ALA A 139 20.65 -27.59 9.31
CA ALA A 139 19.51 -27.80 8.42
C ALA A 139 18.34 -28.53 9.10
N ASP A 140 18.61 -29.64 9.78
CA ASP A 140 17.56 -30.53 10.30
C ASP A 140 17.13 -30.21 11.75
N THR A 141 18.01 -29.57 12.51
CA THR A 141 17.78 -29.23 13.93
C THR A 141 18.22 -27.79 14.23
N PRO A 142 17.50 -26.78 13.70
CA PRO A 142 17.87 -25.38 13.90
C PRO A 142 17.94 -25.00 15.38
N THR A 143 19.09 -24.52 15.85
CA THR A 143 19.29 -23.99 17.20
C THR A 143 19.60 -22.49 17.25
N ALA A 144 19.98 -21.91 16.12
CA ALA A 144 20.15 -20.47 15.95
C ALA A 144 19.90 -20.05 14.49
N ARG A 145 19.70 -18.75 14.28
CA ARG A 145 19.74 -18.13 12.95
C ARG A 145 21.07 -17.40 12.78
N VAL A 146 21.75 -17.65 11.66
CA VAL A 146 23.06 -17.09 11.34
C VAL A 146 22.99 -16.22 10.10
N ALA A 147 23.88 -15.23 10.03
CA ALA A 147 24.07 -14.42 8.83
C ALA A 147 24.56 -15.28 7.67
N LEU A 148 24.07 -14.98 6.46
CA LEU A 148 24.59 -15.56 5.24
C LEU A 148 26.04 -15.09 5.02
N LYS A 149 26.80 -15.89 4.30
CA LYS A 149 28.17 -15.58 3.89
C LYS A 149 28.34 -15.90 2.43
N LYS A 150 28.82 -14.92 1.67
CA LYS A 150 29.25 -15.11 0.29
C LYS A 150 30.19 -16.29 0.12
N GLY A 151 30.01 -17.05 -0.96
CA GLY A 151 30.88 -18.18 -1.28
C GLY A 151 30.62 -19.43 -0.43
N VAL A 152 29.64 -19.40 0.48
CA VAL A 152 29.32 -20.50 1.38
C VAL A 152 27.91 -20.99 1.09
N MET A 153 27.78 -22.29 0.85
CA MET A 153 26.48 -22.94 0.74
C MET A 153 25.77 -22.90 2.09
N GLN A 154 24.58 -22.30 2.13
CA GLN A 154 23.81 -22.11 3.35
C GLN A 154 22.98 -23.34 3.65
N ALA A 155 22.88 -23.71 4.93
CA ALA A 155 22.11 -24.86 5.36
C ALA A 155 20.61 -24.52 5.45
N GLY A 156 19.74 -25.42 5.00
CA GLY A 156 18.29 -25.30 5.18
C GLY A 156 17.63 -24.12 4.45
N ALA A 157 16.41 -23.79 4.85
CA ALA A 157 15.62 -22.72 4.24
C ALA A 157 15.98 -21.34 4.84
N ILE A 158 16.04 -20.32 3.98
CA ILE A 158 16.34 -18.95 4.40
C ILE A 158 15.10 -18.31 5.01
N ALA A 159 15.28 -17.73 6.20
CA ALA A 159 14.30 -16.89 6.85
C ALA A 159 14.62 -15.41 6.59
N TRP A 160 13.58 -14.61 6.34
CA TRP A 160 13.69 -13.19 6.05
C TRP A 160 13.11 -12.38 7.19
N GLU A 161 13.88 -11.42 7.67
CA GLU A 161 13.40 -10.43 8.63
C GLU A 161 13.40 -9.04 8.02
N CYS A 162 12.31 -8.30 8.23
CA CYS A 162 12.17 -6.93 7.73
C CYS A 162 12.47 -5.91 8.84
N PHE A 163 13.16 -4.83 8.48
CA PHE A 163 13.53 -3.74 9.37
C PHE A 163 13.10 -2.40 8.79
N ALA A 164 12.44 -1.61 9.63
CA ALA A 164 12.15 -0.20 9.46
C ALA A 164 12.83 0.61 10.59
N ALA A 165 12.77 1.93 10.51
CA ALA A 165 13.35 2.82 11.51
C ALA A 165 12.86 2.48 12.93
N GLY A 166 13.82 2.36 13.85
CA GLY A 166 13.57 2.06 15.26
C GLY A 166 13.46 0.57 15.60
N LYS A 167 13.43 -0.35 14.62
CA LYS A 167 13.49 -1.79 14.91
C LYS A 167 14.94 -2.22 15.15
N THR A 168 15.25 -2.57 16.40
CA THR A 168 16.61 -2.96 16.83
C THR A 168 16.76 -4.43 17.18
N ALA A 169 15.68 -5.20 17.05
CA ALA A 169 15.66 -6.64 17.32
C ALA A 169 14.73 -7.34 16.33
N SER A 170 15.01 -8.61 16.10
CA SER A 170 14.14 -9.45 15.28
C SER A 170 12.89 -9.88 16.04
N SER A 171 11.80 -9.93 15.30
CA SER A 171 10.47 -10.38 15.70
C SER A 171 10.17 -11.83 15.31
N LEU A 172 11.11 -12.50 14.63
CA LEU A 172 10.92 -13.88 14.22
C LEU A 172 10.85 -14.83 15.44
N PRO A 173 9.94 -15.82 15.45
CA PRO A 173 9.90 -16.88 16.47
C PRO A 173 11.20 -17.70 16.53
N ALA A 174 11.33 -18.65 17.46
CA ALA A 174 12.48 -19.57 17.57
C ALA A 174 13.03 -20.08 16.19
N PRO A 175 14.35 -20.31 16.03
CA PRO A 175 15.34 -20.59 17.08
C PRO A 175 16.19 -19.40 17.55
N GLY A 176 15.82 -18.16 17.24
CA GLY A 176 16.52 -16.98 17.78
C GLY A 176 16.37 -15.74 16.90
N ALA A 177 16.83 -14.59 17.40
CA ALA A 177 16.65 -13.30 16.72
C ALA A 177 17.29 -13.26 15.32
N GLY A 178 18.43 -13.91 15.12
CA GLY A 178 19.17 -13.83 13.85
C GLY A 178 19.91 -12.50 13.69
N PRO A 179 20.51 -12.28 12.50
CA PRO A 179 21.35 -11.12 12.24
C PRO A 179 20.54 -9.82 12.18
N LEU A 180 21.17 -8.73 12.64
CA LEU A 180 20.71 -7.36 12.43
C LEU A 180 21.22 -6.83 11.09
N PRO A 181 20.55 -5.82 10.51
CA PRO A 181 21.03 -5.22 9.27
C PRO A 181 22.39 -4.55 9.48
N ALA A 182 23.26 -4.61 8.47
CA ALA A 182 24.56 -3.94 8.48
C ALA A 182 24.39 -2.41 8.52
N ASP A 183 23.40 -1.91 7.77
CA ASP A 183 22.98 -0.52 7.76
C ASP A 183 21.56 -0.40 8.32
N ALA A 184 21.34 0.53 9.24
CA ALA A 184 20.03 0.73 9.83
C ALA A 184 19.00 1.19 8.79
N ALA A 185 17.83 0.55 8.78
CA ALA A 185 16.69 1.01 7.99
C ALA A 185 16.19 2.37 8.50
N THR A 186 15.84 3.26 7.59
CA THR A 186 15.46 4.65 7.93
C THR A 186 14.00 4.99 7.68
N LEU A 187 13.24 4.09 7.02
CA LEU A 187 11.82 4.30 6.77
C LEU A 187 11.03 4.39 8.09
N PRO A 188 10.28 5.49 8.35
CA PRO A 188 9.47 5.61 9.55
C PRO A 188 8.54 4.41 9.76
N ALA A 189 8.52 3.88 10.98
CA ALA A 189 7.70 2.71 11.34
C ALA A 189 6.22 2.87 10.95
N LYS A 190 5.67 4.09 10.99
CA LYS A 190 4.29 4.36 10.59
C LYS A 190 3.98 4.06 9.11
N TYR A 191 5.00 3.97 8.24
CA TYR A 191 4.86 3.64 6.81
C TYR A 191 5.18 2.18 6.51
N ALA A 192 5.99 1.53 7.35
CA ALA A 192 6.38 0.15 7.14
C ALA A 192 5.23 -0.83 7.45
N PRO A 193 5.20 -2.05 6.88
CA PRO A 193 4.30 -3.13 7.32
C PRO A 193 4.55 -3.54 8.77
N ALA A 194 3.61 -4.30 9.36
CA ALA A 194 3.67 -4.66 10.78
C ALA A 194 4.92 -5.50 11.12
N GLU A 195 5.25 -6.45 10.25
CA GLU A 195 6.43 -7.32 10.36
C GLU A 195 7.76 -6.57 10.32
N CYS A 196 7.78 -5.34 9.80
CA CYS A 196 8.98 -4.52 9.69
C CYS A 196 9.19 -3.59 10.89
N ARG A 197 8.22 -3.51 11.82
CA ARG A 197 8.24 -2.60 12.97
C ARG A 197 8.79 -3.33 14.21
N ALA A 198 9.17 -2.53 15.21
CA ALA A 198 9.56 -2.99 16.55
C ALA A 198 8.35 -3.54 17.32
#